data_AF-A0A9E2M2F1-F1
#
_entry.id   AF-A0A9E2M2F1-F1
#
_cell.length_a   1.000
_cell.length_b   1.000
_cell.length_c   1.000
_cell.angle_alpha   90.00
_cell.angle_beta   90.00
_cell.angle_gamma   90.00
#
_symmetry.space_group_name_H-M   'P 1'
#
loop_
_entity.id
_entity.type
_entity.pdbx_description
1 polymer ?
#
loop_
_entity_poly.entity_id
_entity_poly.type
_entity_poly.pdbx_seq_one_letter_code
_entity_poly.pdbx_strand_id
1 'polypeptide(L)'
;MESDIRIVRRHVYPRGTRIICLVAVSLLFSVPSATPALAVEPILNLRVENIVFSPADSVVTFEIMMNSVEDSVAGIEVWLTMAAPFTLRFHESEPLDIAGSTIEDWEFVSWNFLGSPGGVMKIVGLFDYPSKGDGLPIPPSNEPQLLCTVRAQLIDPMPDTLCDFTGSVYVNPAFTRFSTPVIDGMSELIGYDIWIEYDSTFENCVEWEGDSCVAWADTIVEEIPHSAPNFELLNYQDGQYRIMCYLCGDADGSGMVDIDDPVFLIGYIFGGGSAPEPLELGDADYSGLVDIDDVVYLITYIFAAGPDPCAVF
;
A
#
# COMPACT_ATOMS: atom_id res chain seq x y z
N MET A 1 41.85 -12.65 44.74
CA MET A 1 40.96 -11.99 45.72
C MET A 1 39.81 -11.45 44.92
N GLU A 2 38.65 -12.10 45.05
CA GLU A 2 37.39 -11.66 44.46
C GLU A 2 37.10 -10.23 44.90
N SER A 3 36.94 -9.32 43.93
CA SER A 3 36.42 -7.98 44.19
C SER A 3 34.90 -8.09 44.24
N ASP A 4 34.35 -8.12 45.45
CA ASP A 4 32.92 -8.01 45.73
C ASP A 4 32.35 -6.74 45.08
N ILE A 5 31.68 -6.89 43.94
CA ILE A 5 30.89 -5.83 43.32
C ILE A 5 29.59 -5.71 44.14
N ARG A 6 29.51 -4.69 45.00
CA ARG A 6 28.29 -4.37 45.74
C ARG A 6 27.40 -3.45 44.88
N ILE A 7 26.40 -4.03 44.23
CA ILE A 7 25.37 -3.31 43.47
C ILE A 7 24.30 -2.80 44.46
N VAL A 8 24.13 -1.48 44.59
CA VAL A 8 23.04 -0.87 45.35
C VAL A 8 22.03 -0.31 44.35
N ARG A 9 20.84 -0.93 44.23
CA ARG A 9 19.74 -0.43 43.38
C ARG A 9 19.16 0.85 43.98
N ARG A 10 19.23 1.96 43.24
CA ARG A 10 18.42 3.15 43.47
C ARG A 10 17.75 3.54 42.15
N HIS A 11 16.42 3.57 42.12
CA HIS A 11 15.65 4.08 40.99
C HIS A 11 15.87 5.59 40.87
N VAL A 12 16.49 6.03 39.79
CA VAL A 12 16.57 7.44 39.39
C VAL A 12 16.07 7.55 37.96
N TYR A 13 14.91 8.18 37.77
CA TYR A 13 14.39 8.58 36.47
C TYR A 13 15.08 9.88 36.04
N PRO A 14 15.81 9.94 34.91
CA PRO A 14 16.13 11.20 34.28
C PRO A 14 14.96 11.64 33.40
N ARG A 15 14.53 12.86 33.65
CA ARG A 15 13.53 13.59 32.87
C ARG A 15 14.03 13.80 31.44
N GLY A 16 13.49 13.02 30.51
CA GLY A 16 13.07 13.58 29.24
C GLY A 16 12.06 14.69 29.53
N THR A 17 12.39 15.91 29.11
CA THR A 17 11.52 17.07 29.27
C THR A 17 10.33 16.94 28.34
N ARG A 18 9.30 16.18 28.77
CA ARG A 18 7.88 16.48 28.61
C ARG A 18 7.14 15.85 29.79
N ILE A 19 6.93 16.62 30.86
CA ILE A 19 6.03 16.29 31.96
C ILE A 19 4.92 17.34 31.99
N ILE A 20 3.68 16.92 31.71
CA ILE A 20 2.54 17.05 32.63
C ILE A 20 1.82 15.69 32.58
N CYS A 21 2.23 14.71 33.38
CA CYS A 21 1.74 14.38 34.74
C CYS A 21 0.33 13.75 34.74
N LEU A 22 0.31 12.41 34.86
CA LEU A 22 -0.84 11.61 35.24
C LEU A 22 -0.49 10.90 36.55
N VAL A 23 -1.17 11.23 37.65
CA VAL A 23 -1.36 10.30 38.78
C VAL A 23 -2.78 10.47 39.32
N ALA A 24 -3.48 9.33 39.37
CA ALA A 24 -4.88 9.17 39.73
C ALA A 24 -5.19 9.40 41.23
N VAL A 25 -6.36 9.97 41.55
CA VAL A 25 -7.30 9.48 42.58
C VAL A 25 -8.69 10.03 42.26
N SER A 26 -9.68 9.15 42.18
CA SER A 26 -11.11 9.43 42.08
C SER A 26 -11.63 10.07 43.37
N LEU A 27 -12.37 11.19 43.25
CA LEU A 27 -13.55 11.56 44.04
C LEU A 27 -14.20 12.81 43.41
N LEU A 28 -15.43 12.63 42.92
CA LEU A 28 -16.41 13.59 42.37
C LEU A 28 -16.08 15.08 42.53
N PHE A 29 -15.86 15.81 41.42
CA PHE A 29 -16.41 17.15 41.13
C PHE A 29 -16.22 17.46 39.63
N SER A 30 -17.18 18.17 39.04
CA SER A 30 -17.43 18.41 37.62
C SER A 30 -16.20 18.64 36.73
N VAL A 31 -16.09 17.89 35.63
CA VAL A 31 -15.07 18.06 34.59
C VAL A 31 -15.38 19.33 33.78
N PRO A 32 -14.50 20.35 33.73
CA PRO A 32 -14.58 21.33 32.66
C PRO A 32 -14.11 20.65 31.37
N SER A 33 -14.85 20.86 30.28
CA SER A 33 -14.58 20.29 28.96
C SER A 33 -13.09 20.30 28.64
N ALA A 34 -12.49 19.13 28.42
CA ALA A 34 -11.21 19.05 27.74
C ALA A 34 -11.39 19.74 26.38
N THR A 35 -10.63 20.81 26.15
CA THR A 35 -10.36 21.27 24.79
C THR A 35 -9.77 20.07 24.05
N PRO A 36 -10.31 19.64 22.90
CA PRO A 36 -9.62 18.65 22.09
C PRO A 36 -8.22 19.20 21.82
N ALA A 37 -7.18 18.39 22.07
CA ALA A 37 -5.88 18.64 21.48
C ALA A 37 -6.12 18.81 19.97
N LEU A 38 -5.61 19.89 19.39
CA LEU A 38 -5.68 20.09 17.94
C LEU A 38 -5.15 18.82 17.28
N ALA A 39 -5.96 18.18 16.44
CA ALA A 39 -5.50 17.08 15.61
C ALA A 39 -4.34 17.61 14.77
N VAL A 40 -3.18 16.96 14.84
CA VAL A 40 -2.08 17.24 13.91
C VAL A 40 -2.58 16.77 12.54
N GLU A 41 -2.61 17.69 11.57
CA GLU A 41 -2.96 17.33 10.19
C GLU A 41 -1.82 16.46 9.62
N PRO A 42 -2.13 15.37 8.89
CA PRO A 42 -1.10 14.52 8.31
C PRO A 42 -0.29 15.30 7.27
N ILE A 43 1.03 15.26 7.42
CA ILE A 43 1.96 16.00 6.53
C ILE A 43 2.26 15.24 5.23
N LEU A 44 1.97 13.94 5.19
CA LEU A 44 2.10 13.09 4.00
C LEU A 44 0.83 12.26 3.80
N ASN A 45 0.31 12.29 2.57
CA ASN A 45 -0.79 11.45 2.14
C ASN A 45 -0.29 10.50 1.06
N LEU A 46 -0.59 9.21 1.21
CA LEU A 46 -0.34 8.16 0.22
C LEU A 46 -1.67 7.54 -0.18
N ARG A 47 -1.95 7.39 -1.47
CA ARG A 47 -3.16 6.70 -1.91
C ARG A 47 -2.89 5.79 -3.08
N VAL A 48 -3.59 4.66 -3.12
CA VAL A 48 -3.66 3.80 -4.29
C VAL A 48 -4.95 4.12 -5.03
N GLU A 49 -4.87 4.41 -6.31
CA GLU A 49 -6.05 4.75 -7.12
C GLU A 49 -6.97 3.53 -7.32
N ASN A 50 -8.27 3.81 -7.44
CA ASN A 50 -9.25 2.79 -7.76
C ASN A 50 -9.21 2.45 -9.24
N ILE A 51 -9.43 1.18 -9.57
CA ILE A 51 -9.43 0.74 -10.96
C ILE A 51 -10.61 -0.17 -11.29
N VAL A 52 -10.94 -0.19 -12.57
CA VAL A 52 -11.94 -1.08 -13.15
C VAL A 52 -11.32 -1.68 -14.40
N PHE A 53 -11.38 -3.01 -14.53
CA PHE A 53 -10.79 -3.72 -15.66
C PHE A 53 -11.60 -4.97 -15.99
N SER A 54 -11.30 -5.58 -17.12
CA SER A 54 -11.99 -6.76 -17.64
C SER A 54 -11.11 -8.01 -17.60
N PRO A 55 -11.70 -9.22 -17.65
CA PRO A 55 -10.93 -10.45 -17.78
C PRO A 55 -10.02 -10.52 -19.01
N ALA A 56 -10.30 -9.72 -20.06
CA ALA A 56 -9.47 -9.65 -21.27
C ALA A 56 -8.15 -8.89 -21.05
N ASP A 57 -8.05 -8.09 -19.98
CA ASP A 57 -6.86 -7.31 -19.69
C ASP A 57 -5.73 -8.19 -19.15
N SER A 58 -4.73 -8.45 -20.00
CA SER A 58 -3.56 -9.27 -19.64
C SER A 58 -2.67 -8.65 -18.56
N VAL A 59 -2.67 -7.31 -18.44
CA VAL A 59 -1.92 -6.56 -17.42
C VAL A 59 -2.78 -5.40 -16.95
N VAL A 60 -2.85 -5.23 -15.64
CA VAL A 60 -3.64 -4.22 -14.94
C VAL A 60 -2.70 -3.33 -14.14
N THR A 61 -2.97 -2.03 -14.05
CA THR A 61 -2.07 -1.07 -13.38
C THR A 61 -2.75 -0.26 -12.30
N PHE A 62 -2.11 -0.15 -11.13
CA PHE A 62 -2.50 0.72 -10.03
C PHE A 62 -1.55 1.92 -9.97
N GLU A 63 -2.08 3.13 -10.02
CA GLU A 63 -1.29 4.32 -9.73
C GLU A 63 -1.24 4.55 -8.22
N ILE A 64 -0.03 4.75 -7.70
CA ILE A 64 0.18 5.16 -6.32
C ILE A 64 0.51 6.64 -6.35
N MET A 65 -0.35 7.42 -5.72
CA MET A 65 -0.24 8.87 -5.66
C MET A 65 0.20 9.29 -4.27
N MET A 66 0.99 10.35 -4.19
CA MET A 66 1.42 10.93 -2.93
C MET A 66 1.40 12.44 -2.97
N ASN A 67 1.26 13.06 -1.80
CA ASN A 67 1.58 14.46 -1.60
C ASN A 67 2.11 14.66 -0.19
N SER A 68 3.21 15.41 -0.05
CA SER A 68 3.73 15.86 1.24
C SER A 68 3.72 17.37 1.28
N VAL A 69 3.06 17.96 2.26
CA VAL A 69 2.78 19.40 2.27
C VAL A 69 3.85 20.24 2.98
N GLU A 70 4.61 19.63 3.89
CA GLU A 70 5.60 20.32 4.71
C GLU A 70 7.04 19.93 4.33
N ASP A 71 7.30 18.63 4.20
CA ASP A 71 8.66 18.10 4.05
C ASP A 71 8.94 17.53 2.67
N SER A 72 10.23 17.55 2.30
CA SER A 72 10.70 16.81 1.13
C SER A 72 10.83 15.33 1.48
N VAL A 73 10.63 14.46 0.49
CA VAL A 73 10.77 13.01 0.66
C VAL A 73 12.00 12.53 -0.11
N ALA A 74 12.93 11.90 0.61
CA ALA A 74 14.21 11.42 0.10
C ALA A 74 14.28 9.89 0.02
N GLY A 75 13.45 9.19 0.78
CA GLY A 75 13.43 7.74 0.80
C GLY A 75 12.03 7.22 1.07
N ILE A 76 11.74 6.06 0.49
CA ILE A 76 10.46 5.37 0.66
C ILE A 76 10.68 3.91 1.02
N GLU A 77 9.84 3.40 1.90
CA GLU A 77 9.57 1.99 2.05
C GLU A 77 8.04 1.81 2.07
N VAL A 78 7.47 1.30 0.99
CA VAL A 78 6.01 1.12 0.82
C VAL A 78 5.69 -0.36 0.78
N TRP A 79 4.68 -0.77 1.56
CA TRP A 79 4.23 -2.15 1.64
C TRP A 79 2.78 -2.27 1.17
N LEU A 80 2.57 -3.05 0.12
CA LEU A 80 1.26 -3.28 -0.48
C LEU A 80 0.83 -4.73 -0.26
N THR A 81 -0.45 -4.94 0.03
CA THR A 81 -1.03 -6.28 0.20
C THR A 81 -2.26 -6.43 -0.69
N MET A 82 -2.28 -7.50 -1.48
CA MET A 82 -3.47 -7.84 -2.27
C MET A 82 -4.47 -8.60 -1.38
N ALA A 83 -5.68 -8.06 -1.21
CA ALA A 83 -6.71 -8.64 -0.33
C ALA A 83 -7.20 -10.01 -0.79
N ALA A 84 -7.36 -10.16 -2.11
CA ALA A 84 -7.86 -11.35 -2.77
C ALA A 84 -6.79 -11.87 -3.73
N PRO A 85 -5.76 -12.55 -3.22
CA PRO A 85 -4.63 -13.04 -4.02
C PRO A 85 -5.03 -14.18 -4.99
N PHE A 86 -6.29 -14.60 -4.99
CA PHE A 86 -6.87 -15.64 -5.85
C PHE A 86 -7.55 -15.06 -7.10
N THR A 87 -7.77 -13.73 -7.16
CA THR A 87 -8.28 -13.03 -8.35
C THR A 87 -7.15 -12.33 -9.09
N LEU A 88 -6.35 -11.56 -8.34
CA LEU A 88 -5.32 -10.69 -8.88
C LEU A 88 -4.01 -10.94 -8.11
N ARG A 89 -2.88 -10.88 -8.82
CA ARG A 89 -1.53 -10.94 -8.22
C ARG A 89 -0.65 -9.85 -8.81
N PHE A 90 0.37 -9.41 -8.08
CA PHE A 90 1.37 -8.52 -8.64
C PHE A 90 2.07 -9.20 -9.82
N HIS A 91 2.41 -8.43 -10.84
CA HIS A 91 3.02 -8.95 -12.05
C HIS A 91 4.42 -9.51 -11.73
N GLU A 92 4.72 -10.75 -12.16
CA GLU A 92 5.83 -11.49 -11.54
C GLU A 92 7.22 -10.98 -11.93
N SER A 93 7.41 -10.59 -13.19
CA SER A 93 8.71 -10.16 -13.72
C SER A 93 8.92 -8.64 -13.61
N GLU A 94 7.85 -7.89 -13.86
CA GLU A 94 7.87 -6.42 -13.93
C GLU A 94 6.69 -5.83 -13.14
N PRO A 95 6.67 -5.93 -11.81
CA PRO A 95 5.58 -5.42 -10.99
C PRO A 95 5.61 -3.90 -10.79
N LEU A 96 6.72 -3.24 -11.10
CA LEU A 96 6.91 -1.82 -10.82
C LEU A 96 7.30 -1.08 -12.10
N ASP A 97 6.56 -0.01 -12.39
CA ASP A 97 6.84 0.95 -13.44
C ASP A 97 6.98 2.34 -12.81
N ILE A 98 8.13 2.98 -13.05
CA ILE A 98 8.47 4.29 -12.51
C ILE A 98 8.52 5.38 -13.59
N ALA A 99 8.24 5.05 -14.86
CA ALA A 99 8.28 6.02 -15.94
C ALA A 99 7.24 7.12 -15.71
N GLY A 100 7.64 8.39 -15.85
CA GLY A 100 6.79 9.56 -15.60
C GLY A 100 6.45 9.81 -14.13
N SER A 101 7.05 9.07 -13.19
CA SER A 101 6.81 9.22 -11.76
C SER A 101 7.80 10.18 -11.10
N THR A 102 7.48 10.62 -9.88
CA THR A 102 8.36 11.48 -9.07
C THR A 102 9.65 10.82 -8.61
N ILE A 103 9.76 9.49 -8.72
CA ILE A 103 10.96 8.72 -8.40
C ILE A 103 11.67 8.16 -9.64
N GLU A 104 11.30 8.60 -10.85
CA GLU A 104 11.92 8.13 -12.10
C GLU A 104 13.43 8.35 -12.12
N ASP A 105 13.87 9.51 -11.62
CA ASP A 105 15.28 9.90 -11.54
C ASP A 105 15.96 9.46 -10.21
N TRP A 106 15.31 8.64 -9.39
CA TRP A 106 15.91 8.14 -8.15
C TRP A 106 16.95 7.06 -8.43
N GLU A 107 18.08 7.15 -7.74
CA GLU A 107 19.27 6.33 -8.04
C GLU A 107 19.12 4.84 -7.67
N PHE A 108 18.28 4.58 -6.67
CA PHE A 108 17.95 3.25 -6.22
C PHE A 108 16.45 3.12 -6.05
N VAL A 109 15.85 2.24 -6.85
CA VAL A 109 14.48 1.76 -6.65
C VAL A 109 14.52 0.24 -6.80
N SER A 110 13.91 -0.46 -5.85
CA SER A 110 13.88 -1.91 -5.80
C SER A 110 12.56 -2.39 -5.23
N TRP A 111 12.20 -3.62 -5.57
CA TRP A 111 11.00 -4.28 -5.09
C TRP A 111 11.30 -5.74 -4.75
N ASN A 112 10.52 -6.27 -3.82
CA ASN A 112 10.54 -7.70 -3.50
C ASN A 112 9.18 -8.16 -2.99
N PHE A 113 8.87 -9.44 -3.18
CA PHE A 113 7.71 -10.07 -2.58
C PHE A 113 8.09 -10.73 -1.26
N LEU A 114 7.20 -10.69 -0.27
CA LEU A 114 7.27 -11.63 0.84
C LEU A 114 6.39 -12.83 0.52
N GLY A 115 7.04 -13.95 0.18
CA GLY A 115 6.36 -15.17 -0.25
C GLY A 115 6.06 -15.14 -1.75
N SER A 116 4.79 -15.35 -2.11
CA SER A 116 4.34 -15.37 -3.52
C SER A 116 3.92 -13.98 -4.02
N PRO A 117 3.95 -13.72 -5.34
CA PRO A 117 3.46 -12.49 -5.96
C PRO A 117 1.99 -12.12 -5.66
N GLY A 118 1.19 -13.06 -5.14
CA GLY A 118 -0.16 -12.78 -4.67
C GLY A 118 -0.25 -12.10 -3.30
N GLY A 119 0.80 -12.10 -2.48
CA GLY A 119 0.68 -11.69 -1.08
C GLY A 119 1.00 -10.22 -0.85
N VAL A 120 2.28 -9.97 -0.56
CA VAL A 120 2.78 -8.69 -0.09
C VAL A 120 3.94 -8.27 -0.98
N MET A 121 3.87 -7.06 -1.51
CA MET A 121 4.94 -6.41 -2.25
C MET A 121 5.54 -5.29 -1.42
N LYS A 122 6.87 -5.29 -1.34
CA LYS A 122 7.66 -4.21 -0.74
C LYS A 122 8.31 -3.43 -1.88
N ILE A 123 8.21 -2.10 -1.82
CA ILE A 123 8.92 -1.16 -2.69
C ILE A 123 9.86 -0.33 -1.81
N VAL A 124 11.12 -0.20 -2.22
CA VAL A 124 12.12 0.64 -1.56
C VAL A 124 12.73 1.59 -2.58
N GLY A 125 12.83 2.85 -2.22
CA GLY A 125 13.46 3.87 -3.05
C GLY A 125 14.35 4.79 -2.23
N LEU A 126 15.47 5.23 -2.81
CA LEU A 126 16.35 6.25 -2.26
C LEU A 126 16.78 7.19 -3.38
N PHE A 127 16.63 8.50 -3.14
CA PHE A 127 17.00 9.51 -4.13
C PHE A 127 18.53 9.57 -4.35
N ASP A 128 19.31 9.48 -3.28
CA ASP A 128 20.78 9.62 -3.28
C ASP A 128 21.41 8.35 -2.70
N TYR A 129 21.85 7.46 -3.59
CA TYR A 129 22.51 6.21 -3.25
C TYR A 129 24.03 6.40 -3.38
N PRO A 130 24.84 6.09 -2.34
CA PRO A 130 26.23 6.55 -2.22
C PRO A 130 27.20 6.32 -3.39
N SER A 131 26.85 5.49 -4.36
CA SER A 131 27.67 5.15 -5.53
C SER A 131 27.22 5.74 -6.86
N LYS A 132 26.09 6.46 -6.93
CA LYS A 132 25.51 6.93 -8.20
C LYS A 132 25.37 8.47 -8.29
N GLY A 133 24.95 9.13 -7.22
CA GLY A 133 25.05 10.58 -6.97
C GLY A 133 24.62 11.53 -8.10
N ASP A 134 23.34 11.90 -8.14
CA ASP A 134 22.70 12.99 -8.90
C ASP A 134 21.16 13.08 -8.73
N GLY A 135 20.52 12.21 -7.94
CA GLY A 135 19.07 12.24 -7.73
C GLY A 135 18.58 13.46 -6.92
N LEU A 136 17.28 13.76 -7.02
CA LEU A 136 16.62 14.82 -6.23
C LEU A 136 15.51 14.26 -5.35
N PRO A 137 15.35 14.75 -4.10
CA PRO A 137 14.22 14.37 -3.28
C PRO A 137 12.92 14.93 -3.90
N ILE A 138 11.81 14.25 -3.61
CA ILE A 138 10.48 14.73 -4.00
C ILE A 138 10.20 16.02 -3.20
N PRO A 139 9.93 17.15 -3.87
CA PRO A 139 9.68 18.41 -3.19
C PRO A 139 8.29 18.42 -2.53
N PRO A 140 8.07 19.26 -1.50
CA PRO A 140 6.74 19.42 -0.91
C PRO A 140 5.74 19.94 -1.96
N SER A 141 4.54 19.37 -1.94
CA SER A 141 3.43 19.69 -2.84
C SER A 141 2.08 19.53 -2.11
N ASN A 142 1.17 20.48 -2.35
CA ASN A 142 -0.24 20.35 -1.97
C ASN A 142 -1.04 19.52 -2.97
N GLU A 143 -0.54 19.39 -4.20
CA GLU A 143 -1.17 18.59 -5.24
C GLU A 143 -0.64 17.16 -5.22
N PRO A 144 -1.50 16.16 -5.45
CA PRO A 144 -1.08 14.78 -5.69
C PRO A 144 -0.08 14.64 -6.83
N GLN A 145 0.97 13.86 -6.60
CA GLN A 145 1.98 13.50 -7.58
C GLN A 145 2.03 11.98 -7.72
N LEU A 146 2.34 11.50 -8.93
CA LEU A 146 2.54 10.07 -9.16
C LEU A 146 3.81 9.61 -8.45
N LEU A 147 3.68 8.72 -7.47
CA LEU A 147 4.82 8.07 -6.82
C LEU A 147 5.36 6.95 -7.68
N CYS A 148 4.51 6.02 -8.13
CA CYS A 148 4.86 4.95 -9.06
C CYS A 148 3.59 4.22 -9.55
N THR A 149 3.76 3.40 -10.58
CA THR A 149 2.70 2.54 -11.11
C THR A 149 3.03 1.09 -10.80
N VAL A 150 2.09 0.38 -10.17
CA VAL A 150 2.22 -1.04 -9.84
C VAL A 150 1.44 -1.88 -10.83
N ARG A 151 2.12 -2.83 -11.46
CA ARG A 151 1.52 -3.76 -12.42
C ARG A 151 1.06 -5.03 -11.72
N ALA A 152 -0.12 -5.49 -12.11
CA ALA A 152 -0.77 -6.70 -11.64
C ALA A 152 -1.32 -7.50 -12.82
N GLN A 153 -1.65 -8.75 -12.57
CA GLN A 153 -2.22 -9.66 -13.56
C GLN A 153 -3.28 -10.53 -12.91
N LEU A 154 -4.30 -10.85 -13.69
CA LEU A 154 -5.32 -11.82 -13.31
C LEU A 154 -4.71 -13.20 -13.11
N ILE A 155 -5.36 -13.98 -12.25
CA ILE A 155 -5.08 -15.41 -12.13
C ILE A 155 -5.88 -16.16 -13.19
N ASP A 156 -5.16 -16.91 -14.01
CA ASP A 156 -5.68 -17.76 -15.07
C ASP A 156 -5.66 -19.24 -14.63
N PRO A 157 -6.75 -20.02 -14.79
CA PRO A 157 -8.08 -19.59 -15.24
C PRO A 157 -8.86 -18.89 -14.13
N MET A 158 -9.53 -17.78 -14.48
CA MET A 158 -10.43 -17.08 -13.55
C MET A 158 -11.77 -17.81 -13.47
N PRO A 159 -12.24 -18.24 -12.29
CA PRO A 159 -13.56 -18.83 -12.15
C PRO A 159 -14.68 -17.83 -12.51
N ASP A 160 -15.70 -18.28 -13.25
CA ASP A 160 -16.89 -17.48 -13.62
C ASP A 160 -17.60 -16.87 -12.41
N THR A 161 -17.51 -17.52 -11.24
CA THR A 161 -18.06 -17.01 -9.97
C THR A 161 -17.39 -15.73 -9.47
N LEU A 162 -16.26 -15.33 -10.06
CA LEU A 162 -15.55 -14.08 -9.75
C LEU A 162 -15.93 -12.94 -10.69
N CYS A 163 -16.97 -13.14 -11.50
CA CYS A 163 -17.56 -12.07 -12.27
C CYS A 163 -18.21 -11.01 -11.39
N ASP A 164 -17.90 -9.75 -11.69
CA ASP A 164 -18.27 -8.58 -10.88
C ASP A 164 -17.67 -8.58 -9.46
N PHE A 165 -16.49 -9.17 -9.31
CA PHE A 165 -15.76 -9.17 -8.04
C PHE A 165 -15.13 -7.80 -7.76
N THR A 166 -15.28 -7.33 -6.52
CA THR A 166 -14.56 -6.15 -6.01
C THR A 166 -13.56 -6.58 -4.95
N GLY A 167 -12.29 -6.26 -5.18
CA GLY A 167 -11.20 -6.49 -4.23
C GLY A 167 -10.52 -5.20 -3.79
N SER A 168 -9.49 -5.33 -2.97
CA SER A 168 -8.73 -4.19 -2.47
C SER A 168 -7.23 -4.44 -2.51
N VAL A 169 -6.48 -3.37 -2.67
CA VAL A 169 -5.03 -3.30 -2.49
C VAL A 169 -4.77 -2.42 -1.27
N TYR A 170 -4.25 -3.03 -0.21
CA TYR A 170 -4.02 -2.35 1.06
C TYR A 170 -2.61 -1.78 1.13
N VAL A 171 -2.47 -0.57 1.66
CA VAL A 171 -1.19 -0.07 2.15
C VAL A 171 -1.02 -0.57 3.57
N ASN A 172 0.10 -1.22 3.89
CA ASN A 172 0.36 -1.67 5.26
C ASN A 172 1.05 -0.56 6.06
N PRO A 173 0.34 0.07 7.01
CA PRO A 173 0.84 1.26 7.69
C PRO A 173 1.78 0.91 8.85
N ALA A 174 1.86 -0.36 9.25
CA ALA A 174 2.79 -0.79 10.29
C ALA A 174 4.25 -0.83 9.79
N PHE A 175 4.44 -0.89 8.48
CA PHE A 175 5.76 -1.01 7.84
C PHE A 175 6.05 0.12 6.84
N THR A 176 5.01 0.76 6.30
CA THR A 176 5.17 1.86 5.35
C THR A 176 5.73 3.10 6.04
N ARG A 177 6.83 3.63 5.52
CA ARG A 177 7.54 4.77 6.09
C ARG A 177 8.30 5.55 5.01
N PHE A 178 8.54 6.81 5.30
CA PHE A 178 9.25 7.73 4.43
C PHE A 178 10.37 8.41 5.22
N SER A 179 11.36 8.98 4.53
CA SER A 179 12.43 9.72 5.17
C SER A 179 12.62 11.10 4.55
N THR A 180 12.94 12.09 5.38
CA THR A 180 13.38 13.41 4.93
C THR A 180 14.83 13.34 4.43
N PRO A 181 15.29 14.31 3.61
CA PRO A 181 16.69 14.39 3.21
C PRO A 181 17.62 14.48 4.41
N VAL A 182 18.84 13.97 4.27
CA VAL A 182 19.86 14.09 5.32
C VAL A 182 20.34 15.55 5.36
N ILE A 183 20.04 16.26 6.44
CA ILE A 183 20.55 17.61 6.71
C ILE A 183 21.43 17.51 7.96
N ASP A 184 22.67 18.03 7.87
CA ASP A 184 23.66 18.00 8.96
C ASP A 184 23.94 16.61 9.54
N GLY A 185 23.79 15.56 8.71
CA GLY A 185 24.02 14.16 9.10
C GLY A 185 22.82 13.48 9.76
N MET A 186 21.66 14.13 9.78
CA MET A 186 20.42 13.62 10.38
C MET A 186 19.31 13.54 9.33
N SER A 187 18.56 12.44 9.34
CA SER A 187 17.31 12.27 8.58
C SER A 187 16.20 11.90 9.57
N GLU A 188 15.01 12.41 9.34
CA GLU A 188 13.82 12.10 10.14
C GLU A 188 12.90 11.15 9.37
N LEU A 189 12.21 10.28 10.10
CA LEU A 189 11.22 9.39 9.52
C LEU A 189 9.84 10.03 9.59
N ILE A 190 9.12 9.98 8.47
CA ILE A 190 7.72 10.33 8.38
C ILE A 190 6.91 9.02 8.45
N GLY A 191 5.95 8.98 9.37
CA GLY A 191 5.08 7.81 9.59
C GLY A 191 5.64 6.77 10.57
N TYR A 192 6.81 6.99 11.17
CA TYR A 192 7.44 6.03 12.08
C TYR A 192 8.33 6.73 13.11
N ASP A 193 8.05 6.52 14.39
CA ASP A 193 8.86 7.05 15.49
C ASP A 193 9.92 6.03 15.89
N ILE A 194 11.15 6.49 16.11
CA ILE A 194 12.25 5.71 16.69
C ILE A 194 12.71 6.43 17.95
N TRP A 195 12.84 5.69 19.04
CA TRP A 195 13.39 6.20 20.29
C TRP A 195 14.26 5.16 20.97
N ILE A 196 15.13 5.61 21.87
CA ILE A 196 15.99 4.73 22.66
C ILE A 196 15.45 4.74 24.08
N GLU A 197 15.12 3.56 24.60
CA GLU A 197 14.91 3.35 26.03
C GLU A 197 16.19 2.78 26.64
N TYR A 198 16.53 3.27 27.83
CA TYR A 198 17.68 2.78 28.57
C TYR A 198 17.18 1.84 29.67
N ASP A 199 17.43 0.53 29.56
CA ASP A 199 16.84 -0.48 30.44
C ASP A 199 17.46 -0.50 31.86
N SER A 200 18.56 0.21 32.09
CA SER A 200 18.94 0.65 33.44
C SER A 200 20.12 1.61 33.43
N THR A 201 19.95 2.76 34.10
CA THR A 201 21.05 3.57 34.61
C THR A 201 21.42 3.04 36.00
N PHE A 202 22.61 2.47 36.16
CA PHE A 202 23.18 2.29 37.50
C PHE A 202 24.19 3.41 37.73
N GLU A 203 24.12 4.07 38.88
CA GLU A 203 25.15 5.00 39.31
C GLU A 203 26.39 4.19 39.70
N ASN A 204 27.49 4.34 38.96
CA ASN A 204 28.79 3.80 39.33
C ASN A 204 29.56 4.87 40.08
N CYS A 205 30.20 4.50 41.17
CA CYS A 205 31.06 5.43 41.90
C CYS A 205 32.38 5.61 41.15
N VAL A 206 32.64 6.83 40.68
CA VAL A 206 33.87 7.18 39.97
C VAL A 206 34.93 7.78 40.89
N GLU A 207 34.55 8.23 42.09
CA GLU A 207 35.48 8.73 43.10
C GLU A 207 35.08 8.31 44.51
N TRP A 208 36.01 7.67 45.22
CA TRP A 208 35.83 7.16 46.57
C TRP A 208 36.68 7.94 47.58
N GLU A 209 36.10 8.31 48.71
CA GLU A 209 36.81 8.81 49.88
C GLU A 209 36.58 7.83 51.06
N GLY A 210 37.55 6.94 51.26
CA GLY A 210 37.39 5.81 52.17
C GLY A 210 36.33 4.82 51.66
N ASP A 211 35.41 4.42 52.53
CA ASP A 211 34.29 3.51 52.19
C ASP A 211 33.06 4.26 51.66
N SER A 212 33.17 5.58 51.44
CA SER A 212 32.08 6.42 50.99
C SER A 212 32.34 6.90 49.58
N CYS A 213 31.37 6.73 48.69
CA CYS A 213 31.41 7.31 47.37
C CYS A 213 31.15 8.82 47.44
N VAL A 214 32.00 9.62 46.79
CA VAL A 214 31.89 11.09 46.76
C VAL A 214 31.57 11.64 45.37
N ALA A 215 31.76 10.85 44.31
CA ALA A 215 31.29 11.18 42.96
C ALA A 215 30.68 9.96 42.27
N TRP A 216 29.43 10.13 41.82
CA TRP A 216 28.67 9.12 41.08
C TRP A 216 28.62 9.52 39.61
N ALA A 217 28.76 8.55 38.71
CA ALA A 217 28.51 8.72 37.29
C ALA A 217 27.45 7.73 36.84
N ASP A 218 26.53 8.20 35.99
CA ASP A 218 25.54 7.35 35.37
C ASP A 218 26.25 6.36 34.44
N THR A 219 25.98 5.07 34.63
CA THR A 219 26.40 4.00 33.71
C THR A 219 25.17 3.49 33.00
N ILE A 220 25.15 3.69 31.69
CA ILE A 220 24.16 3.11 30.79
C ILE A 220 24.53 1.63 30.60
N VAL A 221 23.62 0.71 30.95
CA VAL A 221 23.85 -0.73 30.79
C VAL A 221 23.46 -1.20 29.40
N GLU A 222 22.37 -0.68 28.86
CA GLU A 222 21.85 -1.10 27.58
C GLU A 222 21.03 0.02 26.94
N GLU A 223 21.30 0.27 25.66
CA GLU A 223 20.46 1.08 24.77
C GLU A 223 19.53 0.13 24.03
N ILE A 224 18.24 0.18 24.36
CA ILE A 224 17.23 -0.60 23.67
C ILE A 224 16.56 0.34 22.66
N PRO A 225 16.80 0.18 21.35
CA PRO A 225 16.06 0.90 20.33
C PRO A 225 14.64 0.36 20.28
N HIS A 226 13.68 1.27 20.39
CA HIS A 226 12.27 1.04 20.18
C HIS A 226 11.82 1.79 18.95
N SER A 227 10.76 1.29 18.33
CA SER A 227 10.13 1.98 17.24
C SER A 227 8.66 1.61 17.11
N ALA A 228 7.86 2.57 16.67
CA ALA A 228 6.44 2.36 16.43
C ALA A 228 5.95 3.20 15.25
N PRO A 229 4.90 2.76 14.54
CA PRO A 229 4.25 3.58 13.53
C PRO A 229 3.71 4.87 14.17
N ASN A 230 3.95 5.99 13.49
CA ASN A 230 3.38 7.28 13.83
C ASN A 230 2.27 7.62 12.84
N PHE A 231 1.03 7.29 13.23
CA PHE A 231 -0.15 7.49 12.39
C PHE A 231 -0.63 8.96 12.36
N GLU A 232 0.01 9.89 13.08
CA GLU A 232 -0.36 11.31 13.06
C GLU A 232 0.24 12.05 11.85
N LEU A 233 1.39 11.59 11.34
CA LEU A 233 2.13 12.27 10.25
C LEU A 233 1.83 11.67 8.86
N LEU A 234 1.29 10.46 8.82
CA LEU A 234 1.04 9.72 7.59
C LEU A 234 -0.44 9.31 7.51
N ASN A 235 -1.11 9.80 6.48
CA ASN A 235 -2.42 9.31 6.08
C ASN A 235 -2.29 8.41 4.85
N TYR A 236 -3.00 7.29 4.84
CA TYR A 236 -2.98 6.35 3.72
C TYR A 236 -4.41 5.99 3.30
N GLN A 237 -4.60 5.81 2.00
CA GLN A 237 -5.86 5.37 1.42
C GLN A 237 -5.62 4.13 0.55
N ASP A 238 -6.35 3.07 0.89
CA ASP A 238 -6.34 1.82 0.14
C ASP A 238 -7.03 1.98 -1.22
N GLY A 239 -6.58 1.18 -2.19
CA GLY A 239 -7.16 1.13 -3.52
C GLY A 239 -8.19 0.01 -3.62
N GLN A 240 -9.24 0.24 -4.41
CA GLN A 240 -10.21 -0.79 -4.79
C GLN A 240 -10.04 -1.15 -6.25
N TYR A 241 -10.24 -2.42 -6.57
CA TYR A 241 -10.35 -2.86 -7.95
C TYR A 241 -11.64 -3.61 -8.17
N ARG A 242 -12.24 -3.41 -9.34
CA ARG A 242 -13.45 -4.12 -9.77
C ARG A 242 -13.17 -4.83 -11.09
N ILE A 243 -13.47 -6.13 -11.11
CA ILE A 243 -13.42 -6.96 -12.31
C ILE A 243 -14.81 -6.86 -12.96
N MET A 244 -14.92 -6.05 -14.00
CA MET A 244 -16.13 -6.01 -14.82
C MET A 244 -16.09 -7.22 -15.74
N CYS A 245 -16.94 -8.22 -15.46
CA CYS A 245 -17.21 -9.22 -16.47
C CYS A 245 -18.16 -8.65 -17.51
N TYR A 246 -17.76 -8.81 -18.74
CA TYR A 246 -18.66 -8.85 -19.86
C TYR A 246 -19.27 -10.25 -19.85
N LEU A 247 -20.59 -10.33 -19.78
CA LEU A 247 -21.28 -11.62 -19.88
C LEU A 247 -21.10 -12.06 -21.34
N CYS A 248 -20.25 -13.05 -21.59
CA CYS A 248 -20.02 -13.49 -22.96
C CYS A 248 -21.36 -13.86 -23.62
N GLY A 249 -21.64 -13.28 -24.78
CA GLY A 249 -22.91 -13.42 -25.46
C GLY A 249 -23.98 -12.36 -25.15
N ASP A 250 -23.76 -11.47 -24.18
CA ASP A 250 -24.62 -10.31 -23.85
C ASP A 250 -24.26 -9.13 -24.78
N ALA A 251 -24.44 -9.34 -26.07
CA ALA A 251 -24.02 -8.41 -27.12
C ALA A 251 -24.68 -7.02 -26.98
N ASP A 252 -25.88 -6.93 -26.39
CA ASP A 252 -26.57 -5.65 -26.19
C ASP A 252 -26.26 -4.98 -24.84
N GLY A 253 -25.52 -5.64 -23.95
CA GLY A 253 -25.08 -5.15 -22.65
C GLY A 253 -26.22 -5.03 -21.62
N SER A 254 -27.29 -5.81 -21.78
CA SER A 254 -28.44 -5.84 -20.87
C SER A 254 -28.14 -6.54 -19.53
N GLY A 255 -27.04 -7.30 -19.45
CA GLY A 255 -26.67 -8.14 -18.32
C GLY A 255 -27.31 -9.53 -18.36
N MET A 256 -27.91 -9.92 -19.49
CA MET A 256 -28.54 -11.23 -19.70
C MET A 256 -28.20 -11.73 -21.10
N VAL A 257 -27.91 -13.03 -21.24
CA VAL A 257 -27.82 -13.66 -22.58
C VAL A 257 -29.20 -14.16 -22.97
N ASP A 258 -29.88 -13.42 -23.84
CA ASP A 258 -31.20 -13.76 -24.35
C ASP A 258 -31.37 -13.47 -25.86
N ILE A 259 -32.61 -13.39 -26.32
CA ILE A 259 -32.92 -13.25 -27.76
C ILE A 259 -32.55 -11.89 -28.33
N ASP A 260 -32.42 -10.87 -27.48
CA ASP A 260 -32.10 -9.52 -27.92
C ASP A 260 -30.63 -9.41 -28.36
N ASP A 261 -29.73 -10.25 -27.85
CA ASP A 261 -28.31 -10.30 -28.23
C ASP A 261 -28.04 -10.70 -29.69
N PRO A 262 -28.52 -11.86 -30.20
CA PRO A 262 -28.35 -12.20 -31.61
C PRO A 262 -29.06 -11.18 -32.53
N VAL A 263 -30.15 -10.55 -32.07
CA VAL A 263 -30.83 -9.48 -32.82
C VAL A 263 -29.94 -8.24 -32.90
N PHE A 264 -29.30 -7.85 -31.79
CA PHE A 264 -28.34 -6.77 -31.72
C PHE A 264 -27.14 -7.02 -32.66
N LEU A 265 -26.55 -8.22 -32.60
CA LEU A 265 -25.44 -8.62 -33.48
C LEU A 265 -25.81 -8.58 -34.97
N ILE A 266 -27.00 -9.07 -35.36
CA ILE A 266 -27.47 -8.94 -36.74
C ILE A 266 -27.55 -7.47 -37.17
N GLY A 267 -28.02 -6.60 -36.28
CA GLY A 267 -28.08 -5.15 -36.49
C GLY A 267 -26.70 -4.54 -36.69
N TYR A 268 -25.71 -4.92 -35.86
CA TYR A 268 -24.32 -4.53 -36.00
C TYR A 268 -23.69 -5.02 -37.32
N ILE A 269 -23.71 -6.34 -37.55
CA ILE A 269 -23.02 -7.02 -38.65
C ILE A 269 -23.57 -6.60 -40.02
N PHE A 270 -24.90 -6.53 -40.17
CA PHE A 270 -25.54 -6.29 -41.48
C PHE A 270 -26.24 -4.95 -41.60
N GLY A 271 -26.63 -4.33 -40.48
CA GLY A 271 -27.45 -3.13 -40.44
C GLY A 271 -26.67 -1.83 -40.24
N GLY A 272 -25.38 -1.90 -39.92
CA GLY A 272 -24.59 -0.73 -39.49
C GLY A 272 -25.05 -0.16 -38.15
N GLY A 273 -25.61 -1.00 -37.29
CA GLY A 273 -25.91 -0.68 -35.89
C GLY A 273 -24.65 -0.44 -35.06
N SER A 274 -24.82 -0.05 -33.80
CA SER A 274 -23.71 0.08 -32.86
C SER A 274 -23.01 -1.27 -32.65
N ALA A 275 -21.69 -1.24 -32.50
CA ALA A 275 -20.93 -2.40 -32.06
C ALA A 275 -21.26 -2.73 -30.59
N PRO A 276 -21.12 -4.00 -30.18
CA PRO A 276 -21.02 -4.35 -28.76
C PRO A 276 -19.88 -3.54 -28.11
N GLU A 277 -20.09 -3.11 -26.87
CA GLU A 277 -19.12 -2.30 -26.12
C GLU A 277 -18.84 -2.95 -24.76
N PRO A 278 -17.71 -3.67 -24.64
CA PRO A 278 -16.66 -3.86 -25.63
C PRO A 278 -17.05 -4.92 -26.67
N LEU A 279 -16.27 -5.02 -27.75
CA LEU A 279 -16.58 -5.86 -28.89
C LEU A 279 -16.71 -7.34 -28.50
N GLU A 280 -15.94 -7.77 -27.50
CA GLU A 280 -15.87 -9.13 -26.97
C GLU A 280 -17.21 -9.63 -26.39
N LEU A 281 -18.17 -8.74 -26.06
CA LEU A 281 -19.53 -9.17 -25.69
C LEU A 281 -20.24 -9.92 -26.83
N GLY A 282 -19.87 -9.61 -28.07
CA GLY A 282 -20.44 -10.21 -29.27
C GLY A 282 -19.75 -11.48 -29.76
N ASP A 283 -18.58 -11.84 -29.21
CA ASP A 283 -17.80 -13.02 -29.61
C ASP A 283 -18.22 -14.21 -28.72
N ALA A 284 -19.40 -14.76 -29.02
CA ALA A 284 -20.05 -15.79 -28.24
C ALA A 284 -19.39 -17.17 -28.42
N ASP A 285 -18.72 -17.41 -29.55
CA ASP A 285 -18.01 -18.66 -29.82
C ASP A 285 -16.51 -18.63 -29.48
N TYR A 286 -16.01 -17.47 -29.02
CA TYR A 286 -14.63 -17.21 -28.61
C TYR A 286 -13.62 -17.39 -29.76
N SER A 287 -14.02 -17.06 -30.98
CA SER A 287 -13.18 -17.15 -32.17
C SER A 287 -12.20 -15.98 -32.31
N GLY A 288 -12.37 -14.91 -31.52
CA GLY A 288 -11.66 -13.64 -31.63
C GLY A 288 -12.24 -12.71 -32.70
N LEU A 289 -13.40 -13.05 -33.26
CA LEU A 289 -14.12 -12.29 -34.27
C LEU A 289 -15.59 -12.17 -33.84
N VAL A 290 -16.24 -11.06 -34.20
CA VAL A 290 -17.69 -10.89 -34.03
C VAL A 290 -18.34 -10.98 -35.40
N ASP A 291 -18.94 -12.12 -35.70
CA ASP A 291 -19.59 -12.39 -36.97
C ASP A 291 -20.89 -13.23 -36.86
N ILE A 292 -21.30 -13.85 -37.97
CA ILE A 292 -22.56 -14.59 -38.04
C ILE A 292 -22.51 -15.92 -37.26
N ASP A 293 -21.33 -16.47 -37.02
CA ASP A 293 -21.16 -17.71 -36.28
C ASP A 293 -21.52 -17.49 -34.79
N ASP A 294 -21.24 -16.31 -34.22
CA ASP A 294 -21.68 -15.90 -32.88
C ASP A 294 -23.20 -15.87 -32.75
N VAL A 295 -23.87 -15.30 -33.76
CA VAL A 295 -25.34 -15.25 -33.81
C VAL A 295 -25.92 -16.67 -33.80
N VAL A 296 -25.35 -17.56 -34.61
CA VAL A 296 -25.77 -18.97 -34.67
C VAL A 296 -25.49 -19.67 -33.34
N TYR A 297 -24.36 -19.38 -32.72
CA TYR A 297 -23.98 -19.91 -31.42
C TYR A 297 -25.00 -19.51 -30.35
N LEU A 298 -25.32 -18.22 -30.22
CA LEU A 298 -26.29 -17.71 -29.25
C LEU A 298 -27.67 -18.32 -29.44
N ILE A 299 -28.16 -18.40 -30.68
CA ILE A 299 -29.44 -19.05 -30.97
C ILE A 299 -29.43 -20.52 -30.53
N THR A 300 -28.32 -21.22 -30.73
CA THR A 300 -28.16 -22.63 -30.34
C THR A 300 -28.12 -22.78 -28.82
N TYR A 301 -27.38 -21.92 -28.12
CA TYR A 301 -27.36 -21.85 -26.67
C TYR A 301 -28.77 -21.61 -26.11
N ILE A 302 -29.47 -20.56 -26.56
CA ILE A 302 -30.78 -20.13 -26.05
C ILE A 302 -31.87 -21.18 -26.28
N PHE A 303 -31.93 -21.79 -27.47
CA PHE A 303 -33.08 -22.63 -27.86
C PHE A 303 -32.80 -24.13 -27.96
N ALA A 304 -31.53 -24.53 -28.07
CA ALA A 304 -31.16 -25.93 -28.32
C ALA A 304 -30.33 -26.54 -27.18
N ALA A 305 -30.19 -25.85 -26.05
CA ALA A 305 -29.30 -26.25 -24.95
C ALA A 305 -27.87 -26.52 -25.46
N GLY A 306 -27.40 -25.61 -26.32
CA GLY A 306 -26.00 -25.57 -26.73
C GLY A 306 -25.05 -25.31 -25.56
N PRO A 307 -23.73 -25.36 -25.78
CA PRO A 307 -22.75 -24.98 -24.76
C PRO A 307 -22.96 -23.53 -24.33
N ASP A 308 -22.55 -23.21 -23.11
CA ASP A 308 -22.55 -21.83 -22.62
C ASP A 308 -21.65 -20.96 -23.53
N PRO A 309 -21.98 -19.67 -23.76
CA PRO A 309 -21.12 -18.77 -24.51
C PRO A 309 -19.70 -18.74 -23.94
N CYS A 310 -18.70 -18.69 -24.81
CA CYS A 310 -17.28 -18.78 -24.45
C CYS A 310 -16.87 -20.06 -23.68
N ALA A 311 -17.65 -21.16 -23.71
CA ALA A 311 -17.29 -22.40 -23.00
C ALA A 311 -16.08 -23.16 -23.58
N VAL A 312 -15.52 -22.72 -24.71
CA VAL A 312 -14.42 -23.41 -25.40
C VAL A 312 -13.09 -22.74 -25.05
N PHE A 313 -12.32 -23.40 -24.18
CA PHE A 313 -10.91 -23.12 -23.89
C PHE A 313 -10.03 -24.32 -24.27
#